data_AF-A0A6T8JGL8-F1
#
_entry.id   AF-A0A6T8JGL8-F1
#
_cell.length_a   1.000
_cell.length_b   1.000
_cell.length_c   1.000
_cell.angle_alpha   90.00
_cell.angle_beta   90.00
_cell.angle_gamma   90.00
#
_symmetry.space_group_name_H-M   'P 1'
#
loop_
_entity.id
_entity.type
_entity.pdbx_description
1 polymer ?
#
loop_
_entity_poly.entity_id
_entity_poly.type
_entity_poly.pdbx_seq_one_letter_code
_entity_poly.pdbx_strand_id
1 'polypeptide(L)'
;QSLPEVSQAISNAINSATDALSTALETLSPQDQDQLISLFHGHLPKTLADLGFDKVRERVPQQYIKNAIASTLASKMVYKEGTRFITALPDDRLAETALCYIQEEKEVIKLIETLEKTDMSAEEKNKILKLLDAGGARTALSLKHE
;
A
#
# COMPACT_ATOMS: atom_id res chain seq x y z
N GLN A 1 6.84 -17.15 20.45
CA GLN A 1 5.48 -17.32 19.88
C GLN A 1 5.49 -18.58 19.05
N SER A 2 4.43 -19.36 19.14
CA SER A 2 4.25 -20.52 18.27
C SER A 2 3.88 -20.04 16.85
N LEU A 3 4.21 -20.83 15.81
CA LEU A 3 3.82 -20.51 14.43
C LEU A 3 2.31 -20.20 14.28
N PRO A 4 1.39 -20.96 14.92
CA PRO A 4 -0.04 -20.66 14.87
C PRO A 4 -0.41 -19.28 15.42
N GLU A 5 0.20 -18.85 16.53
CA GLU A 5 -0.07 -17.53 17.13
C GLU A 5 0.34 -16.39 16.19
N VAL A 6 1.49 -16.53 15.54
CA VAL A 6 1.99 -15.53 14.58
C VAL A 6 1.06 -15.44 13.37
N SER A 7 0.67 -16.59 12.82
CA SER A 7 -0.27 -16.65 11.69
C SER A 7 -1.63 -16.03 12.03
N GLN A 8 -2.15 -16.30 13.23
CA GLN A 8 -3.41 -15.70 13.69
C GLN A 8 -3.29 -14.18 13.84
N ALA A 9 -2.19 -13.69 14.41
CA ALA A 9 -1.96 -12.26 14.58
C ALA A 9 -1.88 -11.53 13.23
N ILE A 10 -1.19 -12.11 12.25
CA ILE A 10 -1.11 -11.57 10.89
C ILE A 10 -2.49 -11.54 10.24
N SER A 11 -3.21 -12.67 10.30
CA SER A 11 -4.55 -12.77 9.68
C SER A 11 -5.53 -11.77 10.30
N ASN A 12 -5.53 -11.62 11.63
CA ASN A 12 -6.37 -10.65 12.32
C ASN A 12 -6.04 -9.21 11.89
N ALA A 13 -4.75 -8.86 11.83
CA ALA A 13 -4.34 -7.53 11.41
C ALA A 13 -4.75 -7.21 9.96
N ILE A 14 -4.60 -8.19 9.04
CA ILE A 14 -5.03 -8.04 7.65
C ILE A 14 -6.54 -7.87 7.56
N ASN A 15 -7.32 -8.68 8.29
CA ASN A 15 -8.78 -8.60 8.26
C ASN A 15 -9.27 -7.25 8.82
N SER A 16 -8.78 -6.83 9.99
CA SER A 16 -9.14 -5.53 10.58
C SER A 16 -8.80 -4.35 9.66
N ALA A 17 -7.60 -4.36 9.05
CA ALA A 17 -7.24 -3.34 8.07
C ALA A 17 -8.12 -3.39 6.81
N THR A 18 -8.45 -4.59 6.34
CA THR A 18 -9.32 -4.76 5.16
C THR A 18 -10.72 -4.22 5.41
N ASP A 19 -11.29 -4.47 6.58
CA ASP A 19 -12.62 -4.01 6.96
C ASP A 19 -12.65 -2.48 7.04
N ALA A 20 -11.70 -1.87 7.78
CA ALA A 20 -11.58 -0.42 7.89
C ALA A 20 -11.36 0.27 6.53
N LEU A 21 -10.52 -0.32 5.67
CA LEU A 21 -10.30 0.18 4.31
C LEU A 21 -11.54 0.05 3.43
N SER A 22 -12.28 -1.06 3.53
CA SER A 22 -13.48 -1.29 2.73
C SER A 22 -14.55 -0.24 3.02
N THR A 23 -14.78 0.08 4.30
CA THR A 23 -15.70 1.14 4.70
C THR A 23 -15.26 2.51 4.18
N ALA A 24 -13.97 2.84 4.25
CA ALA A 24 -13.51 4.14 3.77
C ALA A 24 -13.50 4.27 2.24
N LEU A 25 -13.23 3.19 1.51
CA LEU A 25 -13.33 3.16 0.04
C LEU A 25 -14.75 3.46 -0.48
N GLU A 26 -15.78 3.37 0.38
CA GLU A 26 -17.13 3.82 0.05
C GLU A 26 -17.27 5.34 0.03
N THR A 27 -16.48 6.06 0.83
CA THR A 27 -16.56 7.51 1.02
C THR A 27 -15.52 8.29 0.22
N LEU A 28 -14.58 7.61 -0.46
CA LEU A 28 -13.51 8.27 -1.21
C LEU A 28 -13.95 8.99 -2.47
N SER A 29 -13.22 10.07 -2.76
CA SER A 29 -13.34 10.81 -4.01
C SER A 29 -12.96 9.94 -5.22
N PRO A 30 -13.49 10.23 -6.42
CA PRO A 30 -13.09 9.53 -7.64
C PRO A 30 -11.57 9.60 -7.93
N GLN A 31 -10.93 10.71 -7.58
CA GLN A 31 -9.49 10.90 -7.76
C GLN A 31 -8.67 9.95 -6.87
N ASP A 32 -9.08 9.77 -5.62
CA ASP A 32 -8.41 8.83 -4.73
C ASP A 32 -8.66 7.38 -5.18
N GLN A 33 -9.86 7.07 -5.65
CA GLN A 33 -10.16 5.75 -6.24
C GLN A 33 -9.29 5.45 -7.47
N ASP A 34 -9.03 6.44 -8.32
CA ASP A 34 -8.13 6.31 -9.47
C ASP A 34 -6.69 6.02 -9.02
N GLN A 35 -6.21 6.66 -7.94
CA GLN A 35 -4.86 6.40 -7.43
C GLN A 35 -4.65 4.95 -6.94
N LEU A 36 -5.74 4.29 -6.55
CA LEU A 36 -5.75 2.92 -6.02
C LEU A 36 -5.99 1.86 -7.09
N ILE A 37 -6.45 2.26 -8.29
CA ILE A 37 -6.75 1.30 -9.36
C ILE A 37 -5.50 0.52 -9.79
N SER A 38 -4.31 1.12 -9.68
CA SER A 38 -3.04 0.43 -9.93
C SER A 38 -2.79 -0.72 -8.97
N LEU A 39 -3.33 -0.69 -7.74
CA LEU A 39 -3.27 -1.83 -6.82
C LEU A 39 -4.15 -2.98 -7.31
N PHE A 40 -5.33 -2.66 -7.86
CA PHE A 40 -6.18 -3.66 -8.48
C PHE A 40 -5.51 -4.31 -9.69
N HIS A 41 -4.76 -3.54 -10.49
CA HIS A 41 -3.94 -4.10 -11.57
C HIS A 41 -2.95 -5.15 -11.06
N GLY A 42 -2.23 -4.84 -9.98
CA GLY A 42 -1.26 -5.76 -9.37
C GLY A 42 -1.89 -7.01 -8.74
N HIS A 43 -3.18 -6.95 -8.38
CA HIS A 43 -3.93 -8.09 -7.86
C HIS A 43 -4.33 -9.10 -8.96
N LEU A 44 -4.55 -8.62 -10.18
CA LEU A 44 -5.00 -9.47 -11.27
C LEU A 44 -3.87 -10.39 -11.77
N PRO A 45 -4.20 -11.63 -12.19
CA PRO A 45 -3.27 -12.45 -12.97
C PRO A 45 -2.76 -11.67 -14.18
N LYS A 46 -1.45 -11.76 -14.46
CA LYS A 46 -0.77 -10.99 -15.51
C LYS A 46 -1.49 -11.02 -16.86
N THR A 47 -1.97 -12.19 -17.27
CA THR A 47 -2.71 -12.37 -18.53
C THR A 47 -4.03 -11.60 -18.57
N LEU A 48 -4.75 -11.47 -17.46
CA LEU A 48 -6.00 -10.71 -17.38
C LEU A 48 -5.76 -9.20 -17.32
N ALA A 49 -4.68 -8.79 -16.63
CA ALA A 49 -4.25 -7.40 -16.60
C ALA A 49 -3.87 -6.93 -18.02
N ASP A 50 -3.01 -7.68 -18.72
CA ASP A 50 -2.51 -7.32 -20.05
C ASP A 50 -3.60 -7.31 -21.14
N LEU A 51 -4.64 -8.15 -21.01
CA LEU A 51 -5.67 -8.33 -22.07
C LEU A 51 -6.93 -7.48 -21.89
N GLY A 52 -7.18 -6.92 -20.70
CA GLY A 52 -8.51 -6.41 -20.39
C GLY A 52 -8.61 -5.39 -19.28
N PHE A 53 -7.50 -4.85 -18.76
CA PHE A 53 -7.56 -3.88 -17.67
C PHE A 53 -8.39 -2.64 -18.01
N ASP A 54 -8.34 -2.18 -19.26
CA ASP A 54 -9.11 -1.01 -19.73
C ASP A 54 -10.62 -1.20 -19.58
N LYS A 55 -11.11 -2.44 -19.58
CA LYS A 55 -12.54 -2.80 -19.46
C LYS A 55 -12.94 -3.25 -18.05
N VAL A 56 -12.01 -3.24 -17.09
CA VAL A 56 -12.26 -3.70 -15.72
C VAL A 56 -13.42 -2.95 -15.09
N ARG A 57 -13.47 -1.63 -15.23
CA ARG A 57 -14.53 -0.80 -14.62
C ARG A 57 -15.92 -1.07 -15.18
N GLU A 58 -15.99 -1.56 -16.42
CA GLU A 58 -17.24 -1.89 -17.12
C GLU A 58 -17.70 -3.33 -16.83
N ARG A 59 -16.77 -4.25 -16.60
CA ARG A 59 -17.04 -5.69 -16.53
C ARG A 59 -16.96 -6.28 -15.13
N VAL A 60 -16.31 -5.58 -14.20
CA VAL A 60 -16.10 -6.05 -12.84
C VAL A 60 -16.96 -5.22 -11.89
N PRO A 61 -17.75 -5.84 -11.00
CA PRO A 61 -18.53 -5.11 -10.00
C PRO A 61 -17.65 -4.18 -9.17
N GLN A 62 -18.07 -2.93 -9.01
CA GLN A 62 -17.32 -1.92 -8.26
C GLN A 62 -16.99 -2.37 -6.83
N GLN A 63 -17.92 -3.07 -6.17
CA GLN A 63 -17.68 -3.62 -4.83
C GLN A 63 -16.53 -4.63 -4.82
N TYR A 64 -16.41 -5.47 -5.85
CA TYR A 64 -15.31 -6.43 -5.93
C TYR A 64 -13.97 -5.73 -6.11
N ILE A 65 -13.91 -4.70 -6.96
CA ILE A 65 -12.71 -3.88 -7.15
C ILE A 65 -12.28 -3.26 -5.81
N LYS A 66 -13.22 -2.67 -5.07
CA LYS A 66 -12.94 -2.07 -3.75
C LYS A 66 -12.41 -3.09 -2.75
N ASN A 67 -13.06 -4.23 -2.61
CA ASN A 67 -12.63 -5.29 -1.68
C ASN A 67 -11.23 -5.84 -2.04
N ALA A 68 -10.94 -5.98 -3.34
CA ALA A 68 -9.63 -6.41 -3.82
C ALA A 68 -8.53 -5.36 -3.54
N ILE A 69 -8.83 -4.07 -3.71
CA ILE A 69 -7.93 -2.98 -3.33
C ILE A 69 -7.68 -3.00 -1.82
N ALA A 70 -8.73 -3.05 -1.01
CA ALA A 70 -8.64 -3.06 0.45
C ALA A 70 -7.77 -4.21 0.96
N SER A 71 -8.06 -5.43 0.53
CA SER A 71 -7.32 -6.63 0.94
C SER A 71 -5.86 -6.62 0.49
N THR A 72 -5.59 -6.15 -0.74
CA THR A 72 -4.23 -6.03 -1.27
C THR A 72 -3.43 -5.00 -0.49
N LEU A 73 -4.01 -3.84 -0.22
CA LEU A 73 -3.36 -2.77 0.54
C LEU A 73 -3.11 -3.19 2.00
N ALA A 74 -4.11 -3.76 2.67
CA ALA A 74 -3.99 -4.27 4.02
C ALA A 74 -2.86 -5.30 4.14
N SER A 75 -2.86 -6.29 3.25
CA SER A 75 -1.81 -7.31 3.21
C SER A 75 -0.43 -6.69 3.02
N LYS A 76 -0.31 -5.75 2.07
CA LYS A 76 0.96 -5.07 1.78
C LYS A 76 1.48 -4.31 3.00
N MET A 77 0.63 -3.54 3.68
CA MET A 77 1.04 -2.79 4.86
C MET A 77 1.42 -3.71 6.02
N VAL A 78 0.65 -4.78 6.28
CA VAL A 78 0.96 -5.75 7.35
C VAL A 78 2.29 -6.46 7.09
N TYR A 79 2.54 -6.93 5.86
CA TYR A 79 3.79 -7.63 5.55
C TYR A 79 5.00 -6.69 5.55
N LYS A 80 4.83 -5.44 5.15
CA LYS A 80 5.94 -4.47 5.06
C LYS A 80 6.27 -3.83 6.41
N GLU A 81 5.25 -3.43 7.18
CA GLU A 81 5.43 -2.67 8.43
C GLU A 81 5.24 -3.50 9.70
N GLY A 82 4.67 -4.70 9.55
CA GLY A 82 4.30 -5.58 10.66
C GLY A 82 2.92 -5.26 11.25
N THR A 83 2.40 -6.24 12.00
CA THR A 83 1.06 -6.15 12.63
C THR A 83 0.92 -5.00 13.61
N ARG A 84 2.00 -4.67 14.34
CA ARG A 84 2.02 -3.60 15.34
C ARG A 84 1.68 -2.23 14.77
N PHE A 85 2.15 -1.93 13.55
CA PHE A 85 1.87 -0.66 12.88
C PHE A 85 0.36 -0.49 12.65
N ILE A 86 -0.29 -1.55 12.17
CA ILE A 86 -1.73 -1.56 11.92
C ILE A 86 -2.53 -1.47 13.22
N THR A 87 -2.20 -2.29 14.22
CA THR A 87 -2.94 -2.31 15.48
C THR A 87 -2.78 -1.04 16.32
N ALA A 88 -1.79 -0.20 16.01
CA ALA A 88 -1.59 1.08 16.70
C ALA A 88 -2.41 2.23 16.08
N LEU A 89 -2.95 2.04 14.88
CA LEU A 89 -3.78 3.03 14.22
C LEU A 89 -5.23 2.90 14.68
N PRO A 90 -5.91 4.00 15.01
CA PRO A 90 -7.36 4.02 15.18
C PRO A 90 -8.07 3.59 13.89
N ASP A 91 -9.15 2.82 14.00
CA ASP A 91 -9.90 2.30 12.84
C ASP A 91 -10.41 3.43 11.92
N ASP A 92 -10.79 4.57 12.50
CA ASP A 92 -11.28 5.76 11.79
C ASP A 92 -10.17 6.50 11.02
N ARG A 93 -8.89 6.31 11.40
CA ARG A 93 -7.71 6.89 10.74
C ARG A 93 -6.93 5.90 9.88
N LEU A 94 -7.20 4.61 10.02
CA LEU A 94 -6.47 3.56 9.32
C LEU A 94 -6.56 3.76 7.81
N ALA A 95 -7.75 4.11 7.32
CA ALA A 95 -7.96 4.32 5.90
C ALA A 95 -7.23 5.55 5.35
N GLU A 96 -7.35 6.70 6.03
CA GLU A 96 -6.59 7.91 5.67
C GLU A 96 -5.09 7.61 5.65
N THR A 97 -4.59 6.95 6.70
CA THR A 97 -3.18 6.57 6.82
C THR A 97 -2.74 5.66 5.67
N ALA A 98 -3.58 4.70 5.27
CA ALA A 98 -3.26 3.79 4.18
C ALA A 98 -3.23 4.47 2.80
N LEU A 99 -4.07 5.48 2.59
CA LEU A 99 -4.04 6.29 1.36
C LEU A 99 -2.79 7.15 1.30
N CYS A 100 -2.48 7.85 2.39
CA CYS A 100 -1.24 8.59 2.51
C CYS A 100 -0.04 7.65 2.36
N TYR A 101 -0.09 6.43 2.89
CA TYR A 101 0.97 5.43 2.75
C TYR A 101 1.28 5.12 1.27
N ILE A 102 0.26 4.95 0.43
CA ILE A 102 0.44 4.73 -1.02
C ILE A 102 1.05 5.95 -1.70
N GLN A 103 0.63 7.14 -1.31
CA GLN A 103 1.19 8.37 -1.85
C GLN A 103 2.67 8.50 -1.49
N GLU A 104 3.02 8.30 -0.23
CA GLU A 104 4.41 8.31 0.21
C GLU A 104 5.24 7.22 -0.46
N GLU A 105 4.67 6.04 -0.69
CA GLU A 105 5.37 4.97 -1.41
C GLU A 105 5.68 5.38 -2.85
N LYS A 106 4.73 6.02 -3.54
CA LYS A 106 4.96 6.56 -4.90
C LYS A 106 6.05 7.63 -4.88
N GLU A 107 6.08 8.49 -3.87
CA GLU A 107 7.14 9.51 -3.73
C GLU A 107 8.51 8.88 -3.44
N VAL A 108 8.59 7.87 -2.58
CA VAL A 108 9.83 7.13 -2.32
C VAL A 108 10.35 6.47 -3.60
N ILE A 109 9.47 5.85 -4.40
CA ILE A 109 9.86 5.25 -5.70
C ILE A 109 10.40 6.33 -6.64
N LYS A 110 9.74 7.48 -6.77
CA LYS A 110 10.24 8.60 -7.59
C LYS A 110 11.61 9.10 -7.11
N LEU A 111 11.82 9.18 -5.80
CA LEU A 111 13.12 9.58 -5.23
C LEU A 111 14.21 8.57 -5.57
N ILE A 112 13.90 7.26 -5.48
CA ILE A 112 14.81 6.19 -5.90
C ILE A 112 15.16 6.32 -7.38
N GLU A 113 14.18 6.46 -8.27
CA GLU A 113 14.41 6.62 -9.71
C GLU A 113 15.22 7.87 -10.05
N THR A 114 15.01 8.96 -9.30
CA THR A 114 15.76 10.22 -9.47
C THR A 114 17.22 10.04 -9.02
N LEU A 115 17.42 9.36 -7.89
CA LEU A 115 18.75 9.05 -7.36
C LEU A 115 19.53 8.14 -8.33
N GLU A 116 18.86 7.17 -8.95
CA GLU A 116 19.48 6.29 -9.96
C GLU A 116 20.05 7.08 -11.14
N LYS A 117 19.35 8.13 -11.58
CA LYS A 117 19.76 9.01 -12.70
C LYS A 117 20.79 10.07 -12.32
N THR A 118 21.06 10.25 -11.02
CA THR A 118 22.01 11.25 -10.54
C THR A 118 23.44 10.75 -10.67
N ASP A 119 24.36 11.63 -11.08
CA ASP A 119 25.78 11.32 -11.13
C ASP A 119 26.39 11.44 -9.72
N MET A 120 26.73 10.28 -9.13
CA MET A 120 27.27 10.19 -7.78
C MET A 120 28.01 8.85 -7.62
N SER A 121 28.84 8.74 -6.58
CA SER A 121 29.57 7.49 -6.33
C SER A 121 28.61 6.33 -6.08
N ALA A 122 28.94 5.14 -6.62
CA ALA A 122 28.12 3.94 -6.46
C ALA A 122 27.95 3.54 -4.98
N GLU A 123 28.94 3.85 -4.13
CA GLU A 123 28.89 3.57 -2.71
C GLU A 123 27.86 4.46 -1.98
N GLU A 124 27.88 5.77 -2.22
CA GLU A 124 26.92 6.72 -1.63
C GLU A 124 25.50 6.45 -2.14
N LYS A 125 25.35 6.18 -3.44
CA LYS A 125 24.06 5.81 -4.04
C LYS A 125 23.45 4.60 -3.34
N ASN A 126 24.23 3.52 -3.19
CA ASN A 126 23.76 2.30 -2.52
C ASN A 126 23.42 2.52 -1.03
N LYS A 127 24.15 3.39 -0.32
CA LYS A 127 23.83 3.73 1.07
C LYS A 127 22.49 4.45 1.17
N ILE A 128 22.24 5.44 0.31
CA ILE A 128 20.99 6.21 0.31
C ILE A 128 19.81 5.32 -0.10
N LEU A 129 19.98 4.46 -1.11
CA LEU A 129 18.94 3.50 -1.51
C LEU A 129 18.53 2.58 -0.37
N LYS A 130 19.48 2.04 0.39
CA LYS A 130 19.19 1.20 1.57
C LYS A 130 18.44 1.96 2.66
N LEU A 131 18.77 3.23 2.88
CA LEU A 131 18.06 4.07 3.86
C LEU A 131 16.63 4.37 3.41
N LEU A 132 16.42 4.66 2.12
CA LEU A 132 15.10 4.88 1.54
C LEU A 132 14.24 3.61 1.57
N ASP A 133 14.83 2.44 1.30
CA ASP A 133 14.11 1.16 1.35
C ASP A 133 13.72 0.77 2.79
N ALA A 134 14.63 0.97 3.75
CA ALA A 134 14.38 0.67 5.17
C ALA A 134 13.45 1.68 5.86
N GLY A 135 13.56 2.97 5.53
CA GLY A 135 12.73 4.04 6.11
C GLY A 135 11.38 4.22 5.40
N GLY A 136 11.39 4.09 4.08
CA GLY A 136 10.22 3.97 3.21
C GLY A 136 9.07 4.94 3.48
N ALA A 137 7.87 4.48 3.12
CA ALA A 137 6.63 5.23 3.21
C ALA A 137 6.25 5.59 4.66
N ARG A 138 6.52 4.70 5.63
CA ARG A 138 6.20 4.96 7.04
C ARG A 138 7.02 6.12 7.64
N THR A 139 8.31 6.20 7.32
CA THR A 139 9.14 7.33 7.80
C THR A 139 8.70 8.62 7.13
N ALA A 140 8.38 8.60 5.84
CA ALA A 140 7.85 9.77 5.13
C ALA A 140 6.52 10.26 5.73
N LEU A 141 5.60 9.35 6.10
CA LEU A 141 4.37 9.69 6.81
C LEU A 141 4.68 10.41 8.14
N SER A 142 5.63 9.89 8.91
CA SER A 142 6.00 10.47 10.21
C SER A 142 6.55 11.89 10.07
N LEU A 143 7.33 12.16 9.02
CA LEU A 143 7.93 13.48 8.74
C LEU A 143 6.91 14.54 8.30
N LYS A 144 5.73 14.16 7.81
CA LYS A 144 4.67 15.10 7.40
C LYS A 144 3.78 15.54 8.56
N HIS A 145 3.88 14.88 9.72
CA HIS A 145 3.09 15.17 10.91
C HIS A 145 3.89 15.90 12.00
N GLU A 146 5.11 16.38 11.70
CA GLU A 146 5.87 17.37 12.49
C GLU A 146 5.52 18.80 12.06
#